data_AF-A0A947HDY2-F1
#
_entry.id   AF-A0A947HDY2-F1
#
_cell.length_a   1.000
_cell.length_b   1.000
_cell.length_c   1.000
_cell.angle_alpha   90.00
_cell.angle_beta   90.00
_cell.angle_gamma   90.00
#
_symmetry.space_group_name_H-M   'P 1'
#
loop_
_entity.id
_entity.type
_entity.pdbx_description
1 polymer ?
#
loop_
_entity_poly.entity_id
_entity_poly.type
_entity_poly.pdbx_seq_one_letter_code
_entity_poly.pdbx_strand_id
1 'polypeptide(L)'
;MNIHLEIWILQSFNQASRALHIAFTCDGGPKEDQALWVTFQAAILFHLPSVYSQHVLNFSIASLQRAEQLIPEANFDASEFGDQGYKVFELTSQSGHPTGYYVAAESVEAKWVARKDCVKVW
;
A
#
# COMPACT_ATOMS: atom_id res chain seq x y z
N MET A 1 5.46 -5.31 -9.15
CA MET A 1 4.88 -4.34 -10.09
C MET A 1 5.50 -3.01 -9.76
N ASN A 2 6.45 -2.51 -10.56
CA ASN A 2 7.12 -1.24 -10.22
C ASN A 2 6.30 -0.10 -10.82
N ILE A 3 5.78 0.79 -9.97
CA ILE A 3 4.99 1.95 -10.40
C ILE A 3 5.65 3.21 -9.82
N HIS A 4 5.85 4.22 -10.66
CA HIS A 4 6.38 5.53 -10.26
C HIS A 4 5.23 6.47 -9.89
N LEU A 5 5.28 7.07 -8.69
CA LEU A 5 4.14 7.74 -8.06
C LEU A 5 4.63 8.98 -7.26
N GLU A 6 4.22 10.20 -7.63
CA GLU A 6 4.49 11.51 -6.96
C GLU A 6 3.37 12.04 -6.05
N ILE A 7 3.26 11.62 -4.77
CA ILE A 7 1.88 11.54 -4.19
C ILE A 7 1.65 11.80 -2.69
N TRP A 8 0.59 12.58 -2.43
CA TRP A 8 -0.23 12.63 -1.21
C TRP A 8 -1.16 11.40 -1.08
N ILE A 9 -1.02 10.63 0.00
CA ILE A 9 -1.86 9.44 0.21
C ILE A 9 -3.19 9.81 0.87
N LEU A 10 -4.28 9.50 0.18
CA LEU A 10 -5.59 9.38 0.80
C LEU A 10 -5.80 7.90 1.14
N GLN A 11 -6.05 7.61 2.41
CA GLN A 11 -6.31 6.25 2.90
C GLN A 11 -7.71 6.13 3.49
N SER A 12 -8.34 4.98 3.31
CA SER A 12 -9.62 4.62 3.91
C SER A 12 -9.62 3.15 4.28
N PHE A 13 -10.20 2.85 5.45
CA PHE A 13 -10.33 1.48 5.92
C PHE A 13 -11.78 1.18 6.25
N ASN A 14 -12.36 0.20 5.55
CA ASN A 14 -13.67 -0.36 5.89
C ASN A 14 -13.47 -1.56 6.81
N GLN A 15 -13.85 -1.40 8.08
CA GLN A 15 -13.69 -2.44 9.10
C GLN A 15 -14.55 -3.69 8.83
N ALA A 16 -15.76 -3.54 8.29
CA ALA A 16 -16.67 -4.66 8.07
C ALA A 16 -16.16 -5.61 6.98
N SER A 17 -15.59 -5.05 5.90
CA SER A 17 -15.00 -5.84 4.81
C SER A 17 -13.49 -6.04 4.95
N ARG A 18 -12.86 -5.45 5.98
CA ARG A 18 -11.39 -5.36 6.13
C ARG A 18 -10.70 -4.87 4.84
N ALA A 19 -11.33 -3.92 4.15
CA ALA A 19 -10.80 -3.38 2.90
C ALA A 19 -10.04 -2.08 3.18
N LEU A 20 -8.74 -2.08 2.91
CA LEU A 20 -7.91 -0.88 2.94
C LEU A 20 -7.77 -0.34 1.52
N HIS A 21 -8.11 0.93 1.35
CA HIS A 21 -7.95 1.65 0.10
C HIS A 21 -6.87 2.70 0.23
N ILE A 22 -5.96 2.73 -0.72
CA ILE A 22 -4.90 3.73 -0.84
C ILE A 22 -5.02 4.36 -2.22
N ALA A 23 -5.31 5.65 -2.26
CA ALA A 23 -5.32 6.41 -3.49
C ALA A 23 -3.99 7.12 -3.68
N PHE A 24 -3.42 6.88 -4.85
CA PHE A 24 -2.16 7.43 -5.27
C PHE A 24 -2.43 8.50 -6.36
N THR A 25 -2.45 9.81 -6.04
CA THR A 25 -2.60 10.93 -6.99
C THR A 25 -1.27 11.43 -7.59
N CYS A 26 -1.15 11.52 -8.91
CA CYS A 26 0.00 12.19 -9.54
C CYS A 26 -0.25 13.70 -9.66
N ASP A 27 0.73 14.53 -9.32
CA ASP A 27 0.65 15.98 -9.54
C ASP A 27 1.53 16.38 -10.74
N GLY A 28 0.89 16.72 -11.85
CA GLY A 28 1.56 17.10 -13.10
C GLY A 28 1.74 15.93 -14.08
N GLY A 29 1.56 16.22 -15.37
CA GLY A 29 1.73 15.26 -16.46
C GLY A 29 0.42 14.62 -16.95
N PRO A 30 0.49 13.64 -17.87
CA PRO A 30 -0.69 13.16 -18.62
C PRO A 30 -1.74 12.41 -17.79
N LYS A 31 -1.50 12.21 -16.49
CA LYS A 31 -2.40 11.51 -15.55
C LYS A 31 -2.76 12.35 -14.33
N GLU A 32 -2.60 13.67 -14.38
CA GLU A 32 -2.93 14.58 -13.27
C GLU A 32 -4.40 14.52 -12.80
N ASP A 33 -5.31 14.16 -13.71
CA ASP A 33 -6.73 13.94 -13.42
C ASP A 33 -7.05 12.51 -12.95
N GLN A 34 -6.05 11.64 -12.85
CA GLN A 34 -6.19 10.25 -12.43
C GLN A 34 -5.46 9.97 -11.12
N ALA A 35 -5.93 8.96 -10.42
CA ALA A 35 -5.24 8.37 -9.29
C ALA A 35 -5.11 6.86 -9.51
N LEU A 36 -3.99 6.29 -9.06
CA LEU A 36 -3.88 4.85 -8.92
C LEU A 36 -4.58 4.44 -7.63
N TRP A 37 -5.72 3.78 -7.75
CA TRP A 37 -6.47 3.23 -6.64
C TRP A 37 -6.01 1.82 -6.34
N VAL A 38 -5.42 1.63 -5.16
CA VAL A 38 -4.96 0.32 -4.68
C VAL A 38 -5.89 -0.14 -3.56
N THR A 39 -6.39 -1.36 -3.67
CA THR A 39 -7.28 -1.98 -2.68
C THR A 39 -6.63 -3.25 -2.15
N PHE A 40 -6.48 -3.31 -0.84
CA PHE A 40 -6.05 -4.48 -0.10
C PHE A 40 -7.27 -5.15 0.51
N GLN A 41 -7.52 -6.39 0.11
CA GLN A 41 -8.63 -7.18 0.62
C GLN A 41 -8.18 -7.97 1.85
N ALA A 42 -9.06 -8.04 2.85
CA ALA A 42 -8.74 -8.67 4.12
C ALA A 42 -7.44 -8.13 4.75
N ALA A 43 -7.25 -6.81 4.74
CA ALA A 43 -6.11 -6.17 5.39
C ALA A 43 -6.23 -6.34 6.92
N ILE A 44 -5.17 -6.88 7.53
CA ILE A 44 -5.13 -7.19 8.97
C ILE A 44 -4.16 -6.30 9.75
N LEU A 45 -3.12 -5.80 9.09
CA LEU A 45 -2.10 -4.96 9.70
C LEU A 45 -1.58 -3.99 8.64
N PHE A 46 -1.41 -2.73 9.00
CA PHE A 46 -0.79 -1.76 8.13
C PHE A 46 -0.09 -0.68 8.93
N HIS A 47 1.11 -0.31 8.47
CA HIS A 47 1.84 0.84 8.94
C HIS A 47 2.08 1.75 7.74
N LEU A 48 1.35 2.86 7.68
CA LEU A 48 1.37 3.82 6.59
C LEU A 48 1.60 5.22 7.17
N PRO A 49 2.29 6.11 6.47
CA PRO A 49 2.38 7.49 6.91
C PRO A 49 1.09 8.23 6.65
N SER A 50 0.83 9.24 7.49
CA SER A 50 -0.29 10.16 7.29
C SER A 50 -0.04 11.15 6.14
N VAL A 51 1.23 11.43 5.84
CA VAL A 51 1.65 12.30 4.73
C VAL A 51 2.95 11.73 4.16
N TYR A 52 3.01 11.49 2.85
CA TYR A 52 4.27 11.18 2.18
C TYR A 52 4.91 12.46 1.64
N SER A 53 6.17 12.69 2.01
CA SER A 53 6.99 13.77 1.45
C SER A 53 7.92 13.30 0.32
N GLN A 54 7.97 11.99 0.05
CA GLN A 54 8.80 11.42 -1.01
C GLN A 54 7.99 11.30 -2.31
N HIS A 55 8.54 11.86 -3.39
CA HIS A 55 7.90 11.93 -4.70
C HIS A 55 7.95 10.63 -5.52
N VAL A 56 8.67 9.59 -5.09
CA VAL A 56 8.70 8.34 -5.85
C VAL A 56 8.89 7.16 -4.90
N LEU A 57 7.94 6.23 -4.93
CA LEU A 57 7.96 5.00 -4.15
C LEU A 57 7.79 3.79 -5.07
N ASN A 58 8.48 2.70 -4.74
CA ASN A 58 8.24 1.40 -5.30
C ASN A 58 7.28 0.63 -4.38
N PHE A 59 6.39 -0.15 -4.99
CA PHE A 59 5.40 -0.98 -4.31
C PHE A 59 5.65 -2.46 -4.64
N SER A 60 5.98 -3.28 -3.66
CA SER A 60 6.38 -4.68 -3.88
C SER A 60 5.87 -5.62 -2.80
N ILE A 61 5.78 -6.91 -3.14
CA ILE A 61 5.55 -7.97 -2.16
C ILE A 61 6.89 -8.26 -1.48
N ALA A 62 6.92 -8.16 -0.15
CA ALA A 62 8.08 -8.50 0.65
C ALA A 62 8.27 -10.03 0.69
N SER A 63 9.53 -10.48 0.75
CA SER A 63 9.83 -11.88 1.08
C SER A 63 9.45 -12.18 2.53
N LEU A 64 9.33 -13.47 2.90
CA LEU A 64 9.00 -13.86 4.28
C LEU A 64 10.02 -13.31 5.30
N GLN A 65 11.31 -13.47 5.02
CA GLN A 65 12.39 -12.90 5.84
C GLN A 65 12.28 -11.37 5.97
N ARG A 66 11.82 -10.70 4.91
CA ARG A 66 11.62 -9.25 4.94
C ARG A 66 10.38 -8.86 5.74
N ALA A 67 9.32 -9.64 5.65
CA ALA A 67 8.10 -9.47 6.45
C ALA A 67 8.39 -9.57 7.95
N GLU A 68 9.20 -10.55 8.36
CA GLU A 68 9.68 -10.72 9.75
C GLU A 68 10.37 -9.46 10.30
N GLN A 69 11.10 -8.73 9.44
CA GLN A 69 11.79 -7.50 9.84
C GLN A 69 10.88 -6.27 9.88
N LEU A 70 9.78 -6.30 9.13
CA LEU A 70 8.83 -5.18 9.02
C LEU A 70 7.77 -5.25 10.12
N ILE A 71 7.26 -6.45 10.38
CA ILE A 71 6.20 -6.70 11.36
C ILE A 71 6.86 -6.92 12.72
N PRO A 72 6.47 -6.19 13.77
CA PRO A 72 6.98 -6.44 15.12
C PRO A 72 6.78 -7.90 15.53
N GLU A 73 7.80 -8.52 16.14
CA GLU A 73 7.81 -9.95 16.50
C GLU A 73 6.55 -10.39 17.28
N ALA A 74 6.03 -9.54 18.17
CA ALA A 74 4.84 -9.84 18.97
C ALA A 74 3.55 -10.04 18.14
N ASN A 75 3.54 -9.57 16.89
CA ASN A 75 2.41 -9.68 15.96
C ASN A 75 2.73 -10.57 14.76
N PHE A 76 3.91 -11.20 14.71
CA PHE A 76 4.33 -11.98 13.56
C PHE A 76 4.19 -13.49 13.84
N ASP A 77 3.24 -14.13 13.19
CA ASP A 77 3.12 -15.59 13.11
C ASP A 77 3.41 -16.05 11.68
N ALA A 78 4.58 -16.64 11.46
CA ALA A 78 5.01 -17.11 10.13
C ALA A 78 4.01 -18.08 9.47
N SER A 79 3.18 -18.79 10.24
CA SER A 79 2.17 -19.69 9.67
C SER A 79 1.01 -18.96 9.00
N GLU A 80 0.78 -17.70 9.35
CA GLU A 80 -0.26 -16.85 8.74
C GLU A 80 0.23 -16.17 7.45
N PHE A 81 1.55 -16.17 7.17
CA PHE A 81 2.15 -15.50 6.01
C PHE A 81 2.72 -16.50 5.01
N GLY A 82 2.27 -16.47 3.75
CA GLY A 82 2.73 -17.41 2.72
C GLY A 82 1.83 -17.49 1.49
N ASP A 83 2.02 -18.53 0.66
CA ASP A 83 1.32 -18.69 -0.63
C ASP A 83 -0.21 -18.75 -0.50
N GLN A 84 -0.72 -19.26 0.62
CA GLN A 84 -2.15 -19.34 0.95
C GLN A 84 -2.58 -18.40 2.08
N GLY A 85 -1.67 -17.60 2.61
CA GLY A 85 -1.89 -16.71 3.76
C GLY A 85 -1.84 -15.23 3.38
N TYR A 86 -1.65 -14.39 4.38
CA TYR A 86 -1.43 -12.95 4.18
C TYR A 86 -0.11 -12.71 3.47
N LYS A 87 -0.12 -11.72 2.58
CA LYS A 87 1.06 -11.20 1.89
C LYS A 87 1.39 -9.84 2.47
N VAL A 88 2.68 -9.62 2.72
CA VAL A 88 3.17 -8.32 3.16
C VAL A 88 3.61 -7.54 1.93
N PHE A 89 2.99 -6.38 1.74
CA PHE A 89 3.35 -5.43 0.71
C PHE A 89 4.13 -4.30 1.36
N GLU A 90 5.33 -4.01 0.86
CA GLU A 90 6.18 -2.95 1.37
C GLU A 90 6.27 -1.77 0.40
N LEU A 91 6.45 -0.58 0.96
CA LEU A 91 6.79 0.61 0.21
C LEU A 91 8.28 0.89 0.39
N THR A 92 9.00 1.04 -0.72
CA THR A 92 10.43 1.39 -0.71
C THR A 92 10.64 2.68 -1.49
N SER A 93 11.73 3.40 -1.25
CA SER A 93 12.13 4.54 -2.07
C SER A 93 12.41 4.08 -3.51
N GLN A 94 12.52 5.03 -4.45
CA GLN A 94 12.94 4.74 -5.82
C GLN A 94 14.27 3.95 -5.89
N SER A 95 15.21 4.25 -4.99
CA SER A 95 16.50 3.55 -4.89
C SER A 95 16.43 2.20 -4.17
N GLY A 96 15.24 1.76 -3.78
CA GLY A 96 15.00 0.48 -3.10
C GLY A 96 15.25 0.52 -1.60
N HIS A 97 15.42 1.69 -0.98
CA HIS A 97 15.58 1.77 0.46
C HIS A 97 14.23 1.56 1.16
N PRO A 98 14.19 0.74 2.22
CA PRO A 98 13.00 0.62 3.05
C PRO A 98 12.52 1.96 3.60
N THR A 99 11.21 2.18 3.53
CA THR A 99 10.57 3.32 4.18
C THR A 99 10.03 2.98 5.57
N GLY A 100 9.98 1.68 5.90
CA GLY A 100 9.32 1.17 7.11
C GLY A 100 7.83 0.95 6.95
N TYR A 101 7.22 1.38 5.84
CA TYR A 101 5.78 1.29 5.61
C TYR A 101 5.39 0.00 4.89
N TYR A 102 4.31 -0.63 5.35
CA TYR A 102 3.84 -1.91 4.85
C TYR A 102 2.35 -2.16 5.10
N VAL A 103 1.78 -3.11 4.37
CA VAL A 103 0.42 -3.63 4.54
C VAL A 103 0.45 -5.16 4.48
N ALA A 104 -0.20 -5.83 5.42
CA ALA A 104 -0.48 -7.26 5.38
C ALA A 104 -1.92 -7.52 4.95
N ALA A 105 -2.12 -8.24 3.84
CA ALA A 105 -3.44 -8.51 3.25
C ALA A 105 -3.43 -9.79 2.41
N GLU A 106 -4.59 -10.41 2.20
CA GLU A 106 -4.70 -11.65 1.39
C GLU A 106 -4.46 -11.38 -0.09
N SER A 107 -4.96 -10.25 -0.59
CA SER A 107 -4.81 -9.85 -1.99
C SER A 107 -4.74 -8.33 -2.15
N VAL A 108 -4.18 -7.92 -3.30
CA VAL A 108 -4.13 -6.52 -3.71
C VAL A 108 -4.60 -6.38 -5.15
N GLU A 109 -5.38 -5.35 -5.39
CA GLU A 109 -5.80 -4.95 -6.73
C GLU A 109 -5.46 -3.48 -6.95
N ALA A 110 -5.06 -3.13 -8.17
CA ALA A 110 -4.73 -1.76 -8.55
C ALA A 110 -5.44 -1.38 -9.84
N LYS A 111 -6.05 -0.19 -9.87
CA LYS A 111 -6.71 0.36 -11.06
C LYS A 111 -6.54 1.88 -11.12
N TRP A 112 -6.50 2.43 -12.34
CA TRP A 112 -6.57 3.87 -12.51
C TRP A 112 -8.03 4.34 -12.42
N VAL A 113 -8.28 5.37 -11.62
CA VAL A 113 -9.61 5.99 -11.43
C VAL A 113 -9.50 7.51 -11.61
N ALA A 114 -10.62 8.20 -11.81
CA ALA A 114 -10.60 9.66 -11.85
C ALA A 114 -10.30 10.21 -10.44
N ARG A 115 -9.40 11.19 -10.34
CA ARG A 115 -8.98 11.80 -9.06
C ARG A 115 -10.18 12.32 -8.24
N LYS A 116 -11.18 12.87 -8.91
CA LYS A 116 -12.44 13.35 -8.29
C LYS A 116 -13.22 12.26 -7.53
N ASP A 117 -13.07 11.00 -7.93
CA ASP A 117 -13.77 9.88 -7.29
C ASP A 117 -13.08 9.45 -5.98
N CYS A 118 -11.82 9.84 -5.79
CA CYS A 118 -11.06 9.61 -4.55
C CYS A 118 -11.40 10.62 -3.44
N VAL A 119 -11.99 11.76 -3.77
CA VAL A 119 -12.30 12.84 -2.80
C VAL A 119 -13.50 12.48 -1.92
N LYS A 120 -14.39 11.58 -2.38
CA LYS A 120 -15.57 11.08 -1.64
C LYS A 120 -15.28 9.93 -0.67
N VAL A 121 -14.01 9.62 -0.47
CA VAL A 121 -13.54 8.57 0.44
C VAL A 121 -13.51 9.07 1.90
N TRP A 122 -13.99 10.30 2.11
CA TRP A 122 -14.15 11.02 3.37
C TRP A 122 -15.62 11.38 3.60
#